data_AF-A0A7S3TX31-F1
#
_entry.id   AF-A0A7S3TX31-F1
#
_cell.length_a   1.000
_cell.length_b   1.000
_cell.length_c   1.000
_cell.angle_alpha   90.00
_cell.angle_beta   90.00
_cell.angle_gamma   90.00
#
_symmetry.space_group_name_H-M   'P 1'
#
loop_
_entity.id
_entity.type
_entity.pdbx_description
1 polymer ?
#
loop_
_entity_poly.entity_id
_entity_poly.type
_entity_poly.pdbx_seq_one_letter_code
_entity_poly.pdbx_strand_id
1 'polypeptide(L)'
;EKQSAERRVAFAQKERERAQIYGPRDPVMEAYEARMYEESRVIEVRRKQREVYERVKAFKLGRPLPPKGKEYVKLRPPPVQPPKPEDFDVSGSYDPQEDVIEAQYKAPEGYNSPSGPPPPARHE
;
A
#
# COMPACT_ATOMS: atom_id res chain seq x y z
N GLU A 1 35.54 -28.61 7.22
CA GLU A 1 35.05 -28.34 8.60
C GLU A 1 35.87 -27.31 9.37
N LYS A 2 37.21 -27.42 9.46
CA LYS A 2 38.08 -26.46 10.20
C LYS A 2 37.88 -24.99 9.82
N GLN A 3 37.80 -24.68 8.51
CA GLN A 3 37.51 -23.32 8.02
C GLN A 3 36.13 -22.77 8.45
N SER A 4 35.17 -23.63 8.82
CA SER A 4 33.85 -23.19 9.31
C SER A 4 33.88 -22.83 10.80
N ALA A 5 34.77 -23.45 11.59
CA ALA A 5 34.92 -23.16 13.00
C ALA A 5 35.65 -21.83 13.20
N GLU A 6 36.73 -21.63 12.45
CA GLU A 6 37.49 -20.37 12.42
C GLU A 6 36.61 -19.18 12.03
N ARG A 7 35.73 -19.34 11.03
CA ARG A 7 34.77 -18.30 10.64
C ARG A 7 33.75 -17.97 11.73
N ARG A 8 33.25 -18.98 12.45
CA ARG A 8 32.30 -18.77 13.56
C ARG A 8 32.94 -18.03 14.72
N VAL A 9 34.20 -18.36 15.05
CA VAL A 9 34.97 -17.66 16.10
C VAL A 9 35.25 -16.21 15.71
N ALA A 10 35.72 -15.97 14.47
CA ALA A 10 35.98 -14.62 13.97
C ALA A 10 34.70 -13.76 13.94
N PHE A 11 33.56 -14.35 13.54
CA PHE A 11 32.26 -13.67 13.57
C PHE A 11 31.84 -13.31 15.00
N ALA A 12 31.96 -14.25 15.94
CA ALA A 12 31.61 -14.02 17.34
C ALA A 12 32.50 -12.96 18.01
N GLN A 13 33.80 -12.91 17.68
CA GLN A 13 34.70 -11.86 18.17
C GLN A 13 34.28 -10.49 17.63
N LYS A 14 34.00 -10.38 16.33
CA LYS A 14 33.56 -9.14 15.69
C LYS A 14 32.23 -8.62 16.26
N GLU A 15 31.28 -9.50 16.51
CA GLU A 15 30.01 -9.13 17.16
C GLU A 15 30.22 -8.65 18.61
N ARG A 16 31.14 -9.26 19.36
CA ARG A 16 31.49 -8.78 20.72
C ARG A 16 32.13 -7.40 20.69
N GLU A 17 33.09 -7.15 19.80
CA GLU A 17 33.74 -5.85 19.62
C GLU A 17 32.71 -4.78 19.23
N ARG A 18 31.81 -5.11 18.30
CA ARG A 18 30.72 -4.21 17.89
C ARG A 18 29.74 -3.92 19.05
N ALA A 19 29.38 -4.93 19.84
CA ALA A 19 28.48 -4.78 20.98
C ALA A 19 29.07 -3.92 22.11
N GLN A 20 30.41 -3.90 22.26
CA GLN A 20 31.08 -2.99 23.20
C GLN A 20 30.95 -1.52 22.77
N ILE A 21 30.95 -1.24 21.47
CA ILE A 21 30.89 0.13 20.93
C ILE A 21 29.45 0.65 20.85
N TYR A 22 28.53 -0.20 20.40
CA TYR A 22 27.16 0.21 20.02
C TYR A 22 26.06 -0.41 20.90
N GLY A 23 26.41 -1.21 21.90
CA GLY A 23 25.47 -1.96 22.71
C GLY A 23 24.96 -3.25 22.04
N PRO A 24 24.22 -4.09 22.79
CA PRO A 24 23.62 -5.32 22.26
C PRO A 24 22.60 -5.01 21.16
N ARG A 25 22.55 -5.88 20.15
CA ARG A 25 21.54 -5.80 19.09
C ARG A 25 20.18 -6.16 19.67
N ASP A 26 19.18 -5.32 19.43
CA ASP A 26 17.79 -5.69 19.67
C ASP A 26 17.40 -6.71 18.59
N PRO A 27 17.06 -7.96 18.95
CA PRO A 27 16.69 -8.99 17.98
C PRO A 27 15.45 -8.62 17.17
N VAL A 28 14.56 -7.76 17.71
CA VAL A 28 13.37 -7.27 17.00
C VAL A 28 13.78 -6.30 15.89
N MET A 29 14.68 -5.36 16.20
CA MET A 29 15.22 -4.42 15.21
C MET A 29 16.05 -5.14 14.14
N GLU A 30 16.85 -6.14 14.52
CA GLU A 30 17.64 -6.92 13.57
C GLU A 30 16.76 -7.74 12.62
N ALA A 31 15.71 -8.38 13.13
CA ALA A 31 14.75 -9.10 12.29
C ALA A 31 14.01 -8.14 11.32
N TYR A 32 13.67 -6.94 11.79
CA TYR A 32 13.07 -5.90 10.96
C TYR A 32 14.04 -5.43 9.86
N GLU A 33 15.29 -5.11 10.19
CA GLU A 33 16.32 -4.70 9.24
C GLU A 33 16.59 -5.78 8.18
N ALA A 34 16.67 -7.05 8.58
CA ALA A 34 16.85 -8.17 7.67
C ALA A 34 15.66 -8.31 6.71
N ARG A 35 14.44 -8.21 7.22
CA ARG A 35 13.21 -8.24 6.41
C ARG A 35 13.18 -7.07 5.41
N MET A 36 13.48 -5.85 5.87
CA MET A 36 13.51 -4.66 4.99
C MET A 36 14.56 -4.80 3.89
N TYR A 37 15.72 -5.39 4.20
CA TYR A 37 16.76 -5.66 3.21
C TYR A 37 16.29 -6.66 2.15
N GLU A 38 15.66 -7.76 2.56
CA GLU A 38 15.09 -8.74 1.64
C GLU A 38 13.99 -8.14 0.75
N GLU A 39 13.07 -7.37 1.34
CA GLU A 39 12.03 -6.65 0.60
C GLU A 39 12.65 -5.69 -0.43
N SER A 40 13.69 -4.94 -0.04
CA SER A 40 14.41 -4.02 -0.94
C SER A 40 15.06 -4.75 -2.12
N ARG A 41 15.66 -5.92 -1.87
CA ARG A 41 16.31 -6.76 -2.89
C ARG A 41 15.29 -7.32 -3.87
N VAL A 42 14.13 -7.76 -3.39
CA VAL A 42 13.04 -8.25 -4.25
C VAL A 42 12.52 -7.13 -5.16
N ILE A 43 12.36 -5.92 -4.63
CA ILE A 43 11.98 -4.74 -5.41
C ILE A 43 13.03 -4.46 -6.50
N GLU A 44 14.31 -4.55 -6.16
CA GLU A 44 15.40 -4.32 -7.11
C GLU A 44 15.42 -5.33 -8.26
N VAL A 45 15.22 -6.61 -7.95
CA VAL A 45 15.10 -7.68 -8.97
C VAL A 45 13.89 -7.43 -9.87
N ARG A 46 12.72 -7.12 -9.30
CA ARG A 46 11.52 -6.81 -10.10
C ARG A 46 11.71 -5.57 -10.97
N ARG A 47 12.42 -4.55 -10.48
CA ARG A 47 12.77 -3.35 -11.28
C ARG A 47 13.62 -3.72 -12.50
N LYS A 48 14.64 -4.57 -12.32
CA LYS A 48 15.50 -5.06 -13.43
C LYS A 48 14.70 -5.91 -14.43
N GLN A 49 13.84 -6.81 -13.96
CA GLN A 49 12.99 -7.62 -14.83
C GLN A 49 12.03 -6.74 -15.66
N ARG A 50 11.47 -5.70 -15.04
CA ARG A 50 10.60 -4.74 -15.73
C ARG A 50 11.33 -3.90 -16.77
N GLU A 51 12.56 -3.48 -16.48
CA GLU A 51 13.44 -2.83 -17.46
C GLU A 51 13.61 -3.70 -18.71
N VAL A 52 13.94 -4.98 -18.52
CA VAL A 52 14.11 -5.93 -19.63
C VAL A 52 12.80 -6.08 -20.41
N TYR A 53 11.68 -6.26 -19.70
CA TYR A 53 10.37 -6.43 -20.32
C TYR A 53 9.96 -5.23 -21.19
N GLU A 54 10.02 -4.01 -20.66
CA GLU A 54 9.62 -2.81 -21.40
C GLU A 54 10.52 -2.54 -22.61
N ARG A 55 11.81 -2.90 -22.53
CA ARG A 55 12.74 -2.78 -23.67
C ARG A 55 12.47 -3.81 -24.74
N VAL A 56 12.23 -5.06 -24.37
CA VAL A 56 11.87 -6.11 -25.33
C VAL A 56 10.54 -5.76 -26.01
N LYS A 57 9.57 -5.24 -25.25
CA LYS A 57 8.30 -4.75 -25.78
C LYS A 57 8.50 -3.59 -26.75
N ALA A 58 9.30 -2.57 -26.39
CA ALA A 58 9.59 -1.44 -27.27
C ALA A 58 10.28 -1.88 -28.57
N PHE A 59 11.26 -2.79 -28.47
CA PHE A 59 11.96 -3.38 -29.61
C PHE A 59 11.00 -4.11 -30.55
N LYS A 60 10.12 -4.98 -30.02
CA LYS A 60 9.11 -5.70 -30.82
C LYS A 60 8.10 -4.76 -31.51
N LEU A 61 7.85 -3.59 -30.93
CA LEU A 61 6.92 -2.58 -31.46
C LEU A 61 7.60 -1.53 -32.36
N GLY A 62 8.91 -1.62 -32.61
CA GLY A 62 9.65 -0.61 -33.38
C GLY A 62 9.70 0.77 -32.72
N ARG A 63 9.46 0.84 -31.40
CA ARG A 63 9.49 2.09 -30.62
C ARG A 63 10.89 2.36 -30.08
N PRO A 64 11.26 3.63 -29.82
CA PRO A 64 12.54 3.94 -29.18
C PRO A 64 12.67 3.22 -27.84
N LEU A 65 13.87 2.70 -27.57
CA LEU A 65 14.14 1.96 -26.34
C LEU A 65 14.02 2.91 -25.13
N PRO A 66 13.29 2.52 -24.08
CA PRO A 66 13.20 3.33 -22.88
C PRO A 66 14.58 3.48 -22.19
N PRO A 67 14.85 4.65 -21.58
CA PRO A 67 16.15 4.97 -20.98
C PRO A 67 16.47 4.07 -19.79
N LYS A 68 17.74 3.66 -19.65
CA LYS A 68 18.22 2.88 -18.50
C LYS A 68 18.10 3.68 -17.21
N GLY A 69 17.80 3.02 -16.11
CA GLY A 69 17.88 3.62 -14.77
C GLY A 69 16.71 4.53 -14.37
N LYS A 70 15.83 4.94 -15.30
CA LYS A 70 14.59 5.64 -14.93
C LYS A 70 13.54 4.62 -14.46
N GLU A 71 12.70 5.00 -13.50
CA GLU A 71 11.60 4.16 -13.07
C GLU A 71 10.60 3.99 -14.22
N TYR A 72 10.37 2.74 -14.62
CA TYR A 72 9.48 2.39 -15.72
C TYR A 72 8.01 2.68 -15.41
N VAL A 73 7.65 2.69 -14.11
CA VAL A 73 6.34 3.09 -13.59
C VAL A 73 6.56 3.57 -12.15
N LYS A 74 5.97 4.72 -11.81
CA LYS A 74 5.88 5.18 -10.43
C LYS A 74 5.00 4.19 -9.66
N LEU A 75 5.57 3.45 -8.71
CA LEU A 75 4.84 2.47 -7.90
C LEU A 75 3.79 3.11 -6.99
N ARG A 76 4.00 4.37 -6.61
CA ARG A 76 3.03 5.19 -5.89
C ARG A 76 2.53 6.31 -6.79
N PRO A 77 1.22 6.57 -6.81
CA PRO A 77 0.75 7.85 -7.34
C PRO A 77 1.45 8.98 -6.57
N PRO A 78 1.69 10.13 -7.22
CA PRO A 78 2.19 11.30 -6.50
C PRO A 78 1.27 11.57 -5.30
N PRO A 79 1.82 12.02 -4.15
CA PRO A 79 1.00 12.36 -3.00
C PRO A 79 -0.07 13.36 -3.45
N VAL A 80 -1.33 12.96 -3.33
CA VAL A 80 -2.46 13.85 -3.59
C VAL A 80 -2.46 14.85 -2.45
N GLN A 81 -2.40 16.14 -2.77
CA GLN A 81 -2.56 17.17 -1.74
C GLN A 81 -3.96 17.00 -1.14
N PRO A 82 -4.11 17.03 0.19
CA PRO A 82 -5.44 17.08 0.78
C PRO A 82 -6.19 18.28 0.18
N PRO A 83 -7.52 18.18 -0.03
CA PRO A 83 -8.31 19.30 -0.51
C PRO A 83 -8.05 20.53 0.38
N LYS A 84 -7.97 21.71 -0.23
CA LYS A 84 -7.72 22.92 0.55
C LYS A 84 -8.95 23.21 1.42
N PRO A 85 -8.79 23.90 2.56
CA PRO A 85 -9.93 24.37 3.34
C PRO A 85 -10.90 25.24 2.53
N GLU A 86 -10.39 25.93 1.51
CA GLU A 86 -11.16 26.76 0.56
C GLU A 86 -12.04 25.92 -0.39
N ASP A 87 -11.66 24.66 -0.64
CA ASP A 87 -12.42 23.69 -1.43
C ASP A 87 -13.47 22.95 -0.56
N PHE A 88 -13.38 23.09 0.76
CA PHE A 88 -14.35 22.60 1.71
C PHE A 88 -15.44 23.68 1.84
N ASP A 89 -16.61 23.44 1.27
CA ASP A 89 -17.76 24.32 1.47
C ASP A 89 -18.25 24.19 2.92
N VAL A 90 -17.60 24.91 3.84
CA VAL A 90 -18.01 25.00 5.26
C VAL A 90 -19.31 25.80 5.42
N SER A 91 -19.86 26.37 4.32
CA SER A 91 -21.14 27.09 4.33
C SER A 91 -22.35 26.19 4.07
N GLY A 92 -22.12 24.93 3.71
CA GLY A 92 -23.18 23.92 3.64
C GLY A 92 -23.77 23.68 5.02
N SER A 93 -24.89 24.31 5.34
CA SER A 93 -25.77 23.81 6.39
C SER A 93 -26.13 22.38 6.02
N TYR A 94 -25.69 21.42 6.83
CA TYR A 94 -26.16 20.05 6.72
C TYR A 94 -27.69 20.08 6.83
N ASP A 95 -28.39 19.82 5.72
CA ASP A 95 -29.83 19.62 5.71
C ASP A 95 -30.09 18.11 5.77
N PRO A 96 -30.44 17.56 6.94
CA PRO A 96 -30.69 16.13 7.08
C PRO A 96 -31.85 15.65 6.18
N GLN A 97 -32.70 16.57 5.71
CA GLN A 97 -33.84 16.22 4.86
C GLN A 97 -33.40 15.84 3.45
N GLU A 98 -32.31 16.40 2.91
CA GLU A 98 -31.79 16.01 1.59
C GLU A 98 -31.27 14.56 1.60
N ASP A 99 -30.48 14.19 2.61
CA ASP A 99 -29.99 12.82 2.79
C ASP A 99 -31.13 11.81 2.94
N VAL A 100 -32.18 12.17 3.69
CA VAL A 100 -33.36 11.31 3.87
C VAL A 100 -34.09 11.13 2.54
N ILE A 101 -34.22 12.18 1.72
CA ILE A 101 -34.88 12.11 0.41
C ILE A 101 -34.04 11.29 -0.58
N GLU A 102 -32.71 11.42 -0.56
CA GLU A 102 -31.82 10.61 -1.40
C GLU A 102 -31.81 9.14 -0.99
N ALA A 103 -31.85 8.84 0.32
CA ALA A 103 -31.93 7.49 0.84
C ALA A 103 -33.34 6.87 0.73
N GLN A 104 -34.38 7.69 0.53
CA GLN A 104 -35.75 7.20 0.40
C GLN A 104 -35.93 6.49 -0.94
N TYR A 105 -35.98 5.16 -0.86
CA TYR A 105 -36.23 4.30 -2.01
C TYR A 105 -37.51 4.72 -2.75
N LYS A 106 -37.35 5.22 -3.98
CA LYS A 106 -38.46 5.46 -4.91
C LYS A 106 -38.70 4.18 -5.69
N ALA A 107 -39.83 3.53 -5.42
CA ALA A 107 -40.23 2.36 -6.18
C ALA A 107 -40.46 2.74 -7.67
N PRO A 108 -40.13 1.85 -8.62
CA PRO A 108 -40.38 2.09 -10.05
C PRO A 108 -41.87 2.35 -10.33
N GLU A 109 -42.16 3.15 -11.36
CA GLU A 109 -43.53 3.36 -11.83
C GLU A 109 -44.17 2.00 -12.20
N GLY A 110 -45.28 1.67 -11.53
CA GLY A 110 -46.00 0.39 -11.70
C GLY A 110 -45.71 -0.68 -10.63
N TYR A 111 -44.83 -0.42 -9.66
CA TYR A 111 -44.60 -1.33 -8.54
C TYR A 111 -45.73 -1.22 -7.49
N ASN A 112 -46.69 -2.14 -7.55
CA ASN A 112 -47.62 -2.37 -6.45
C ASN A 112 -46.93 -3.25 -5.41
N SER A 113 -46.51 -2.65 -4.28
CA SER A 113 -46.05 -3.41 -3.12
C SER A 113 -47.15 -4.39 -2.71
N PRO A 114 -46.86 -5.68 -2.49
CA PRO A 114 -47.81 -6.59 -1.86
C PRO A 114 -47.94 -6.14 -0.40
N SER A 115 -48.85 -5.20 -0.15
CA SER A 115 -49.18 -4.71 1.17
C SER A 115 -49.85 -5.84 1.93
N GLY A 116 -49.05 -6.61 2.66
CA GLY A 116 -49.56 -7.38 3.80
C GLY A 116 -50.25 -6.43 4.78
N PRO A 117 -51.19 -6.94 5.59
CA PRO A 117 -51.84 -6.13 6.61
C PRO A 117 -50.79 -5.45 7.49
N PRO A 118 -51.02 -4.19 7.90
CA PRO A 118 -50.07 -3.43 8.69
C PRO A 118 -49.71 -4.22 9.97
N PRO A 119 -48.43 -4.19 10.40
CA PRO A 119 -48.06 -4.83 11.66
C PRO A 119 -48.89 -4.22 12.80
N PRO A 120 -49.31 -5.04 13.79
CA PRO A 120 -50.09 -4.54 14.91
C PRO A 120 -49.34 -3.41 15.62
N ALA A 121 -50.08 -2.38 16.04
CA ALA A 121 -49.52 -1.26 16.78
C ALA A 121 -48.73 -1.81 17.98
N ARG A 122 -47.46 -1.41 18.09
CA ARG A 122 -46.69 -1.69 19.30
C ARG A 122 -47.35 -0.88 20.41
N HIS A 123 -47.97 -1.58 21.37
CA HIS A 123 -48.59 -0.97 22.53
C HIS A 123 -47.56 -0.12 23.31
N GLU A 124 -48.06 0.98 23.86
CA GLU A 124 -47.38 2.02 24.65
C GLU A 124 -46.55 1.48 25.82
#